data_AF-A0A1Y0ENY4-F1
#
_entry.id   AF-A0A1Y0ENY4-F1
#
_cell.length_a   1.000
_cell.length_b   1.000
_cell.length_c   1.000
_cell.angle_alpha   90.00
_cell.angle_beta   90.00
_cell.angle_gamma   90.00
#
_symmetry.space_group_name_H-M   'P 1'
#
loop_
_entity.id
_entity.type
_entity.pdbx_description
1 polymer ?
#
loop_
_entity_poly.entity_id
_entity_poly.type
_entity_poly.pdbx_seq_one_letter_code
_entity_poly.pdbx_strand_id
1 'polypeptide(L)'
;MDEHLYRAAQAAHPDARAPLYRLATRPPEALASLLARGLALVAALLLGCGLIFWIAANWQAQTRGFKLGLIEAALAVCVLAAIAWPRARTAALLAAGLMLGGLLAFVGQTYQTGADAWQLFAAWAGLLLVWTLTQRSDLLWTLWVLVAGLGLTFWSGRGDEWLWFSDALQPSQIAAMVGWLLLAGVPCAVASLPWTRLPGGLGRVSWRVASAIALANWTTFGVLALVWGASRSGLAVLAGGLIGVLGLLAWQSRWRDGVVLALAALALNVMVWTWLAEAVLSLDFGVGGFAVLTLLAMLGLGGSASWLMQVQRGWARQADHAQEVA
;
A
#
# COMPACT_ATOMS: atom_id res chain seq x y z
N MET A 1 30.69 11.43 7.31
CA MET A 1 31.81 11.39 6.35
C MET A 1 32.41 10.00 6.47
N ASP A 2 32.38 9.22 5.39
CA ASP A 2 32.77 7.81 5.42
C ASP A 2 34.28 7.69 5.74
N GLU A 3 34.62 7.01 6.83
CA GLU A 3 35.99 6.98 7.37
C GLU A 3 36.97 6.32 6.40
N HIS A 4 36.47 5.36 5.60
CA HIS A 4 37.22 4.69 4.54
C HIS A 4 37.55 5.63 3.38
N LEU A 5 36.63 6.51 2.98
CA LEU A 5 36.86 7.51 1.92
C LEU A 5 37.88 8.56 2.38
N TYR A 6 37.85 8.95 3.65
CA TYR A 6 38.81 9.90 4.22
C TYR A 6 40.24 9.32 4.25
N ARG A 7 40.40 8.06 4.68
CA ARG A 7 41.70 7.37 4.68
C ARG A 7 42.22 7.13 3.25
N ALA A 8 41.36 6.75 2.31
CA ALA A 8 41.72 6.59 0.90
C ALA A 8 42.16 7.93 0.25
N ALA A 9 41.50 9.04 0.59
CA ALA A 9 41.87 10.37 0.11
C ALA A 9 43.18 10.89 0.72
N GLN A 10 43.51 10.51 1.96
CA GLN A 10 44.81 10.85 2.58
C GLN A 10 45.98 10.12 1.91
N ALA A 11 45.78 8.86 1.50
CA ALA A 11 46.78 8.05 0.81
C ALA A 11 47.00 8.43 -0.67
N ALA A 12 46.10 9.23 -1.26
CA ALA A 12 46.20 9.66 -2.65
C ALA A 12 47.19 10.83 -2.84
N HIS A 13 47.95 10.80 -3.95
CA HIS A 13 48.85 11.88 -4.40
C HIS A 13 48.12 13.25 -4.41
N PRO A 14 48.79 14.37 -4.09
CA PRO A 14 48.16 15.69 -3.97
C PRO A 14 47.35 16.11 -5.21
N ASP A 15 47.78 15.73 -6.41
CA ASP A 15 47.08 16.02 -7.67
C ASP A 15 45.78 15.21 -7.86
N ALA A 16 45.66 14.05 -7.18
CA ALA A 16 44.48 13.19 -7.25
C ALA A 16 43.38 13.58 -6.25
N ARG A 17 43.68 14.43 -5.25
CA ARG A 17 42.73 14.84 -4.20
C ARG A 17 41.58 15.70 -4.73
N ALA A 18 41.85 16.64 -5.63
CA ALA A 18 40.84 17.51 -6.23
C ALA A 18 39.81 16.76 -7.14
N PRO A 19 40.21 15.78 -7.98
CA PRO A 19 39.26 14.93 -8.68
C PRO A 19 38.45 14.00 -7.76
N LEU A 20 39.08 13.40 -6.74
CA LEU A 20 38.40 12.55 -5.75
C LEU A 20 37.39 13.33 -4.91
N TYR A 21 37.74 14.54 -4.48
CA TYR A 21 36.81 15.43 -3.78
C TYR A 21 35.64 15.82 -4.69
N ARG A 22 35.88 16.08 -5.98
CA ARG A 22 34.80 16.34 -6.96
C ARG A 22 33.88 15.13 -7.17
N LEU A 23 34.40 13.91 -7.16
CA LEU A 23 33.59 12.69 -7.22
C LEU A 23 32.78 12.47 -5.94
N ALA A 24 33.35 12.80 -4.78
CA ALA A 24 32.68 12.67 -3.48
C ALA A 24 31.63 13.78 -3.21
N THR A 25 31.80 14.97 -3.80
CA THR A 25 30.89 16.12 -3.61
C THR A 25 29.90 16.33 -4.75
N ARG A 26 30.09 15.68 -5.91
CA ARG A 26 29.07 15.68 -6.95
C ARG A 26 27.84 14.92 -6.43
N PRO A 27 26.66 15.56 -6.33
CA PRO A 27 25.44 14.82 -6.05
C PRO A 27 25.28 13.75 -7.14
N PRO A 28 24.83 12.52 -6.79
CA PRO A 28 24.66 11.47 -7.77
C PRO A 28 23.77 12.00 -8.91
N GLU A 29 24.19 11.85 -10.16
CA GLU A 29 23.48 12.42 -11.32
C GLU A 29 22.01 11.97 -11.38
N ALA A 30 21.72 10.78 -10.83
CA ALA A 30 20.37 10.25 -10.67
C ALA A 30 19.51 11.04 -9.67
N LEU A 31 20.07 11.65 -8.62
CA LEU A 31 19.33 12.32 -7.55
C LEU A 31 18.50 13.49 -8.07
N ALA A 32 19.08 14.34 -8.92
CA ALA A 32 18.36 15.47 -9.52
C ALA A 32 17.16 14.99 -10.35
N SER A 33 17.35 13.92 -11.15
CA SER A 33 16.29 13.33 -11.95
C SER A 33 15.19 12.67 -11.10
N LEU A 34 15.57 12.02 -9.99
CA LEU A 34 14.65 11.40 -9.05
C LEU A 34 13.84 12.45 -8.28
N LEU A 35 14.49 13.52 -7.83
CA LEU A 35 13.85 14.66 -7.19
C LEU A 35 12.86 15.33 -8.14
N ALA A 36 13.27 15.62 -9.39
CA ALA A 36 12.38 16.22 -10.38
C ALA A 36 11.14 15.34 -10.65
N ARG A 37 11.32 14.01 -10.75
CA ARG A 37 10.21 13.06 -10.88
C ARG A 37 9.32 13.07 -9.63
N GLY A 38 9.90 13.00 -8.44
CA GLY A 38 9.17 13.03 -7.17
C GLY A 38 8.35 14.32 -7.01
N LEU A 39 8.96 15.48 -7.29
CA LEU A 39 8.31 16.78 -7.30
C LEU A 39 7.16 16.84 -8.32
N ALA A 40 7.36 16.30 -9.52
CA ALA A 40 6.30 16.24 -10.52
C ALA A 40 5.11 15.40 -10.05
N LEU A 41 5.36 14.27 -9.38
CA LEU A 41 4.31 13.43 -8.80
C LEU A 41 3.55 14.14 -7.69
N VAL A 42 4.27 14.78 -6.76
CA VAL A 42 3.67 15.55 -5.66
C VAL A 42 2.88 16.74 -6.20
N ALA A 43 3.41 17.45 -7.19
CA ALA A 43 2.71 18.56 -7.85
C ALA A 43 1.42 18.07 -8.52
N ALA A 44 1.46 16.96 -9.25
CA ALA A 44 0.28 16.37 -9.88
C ALA A 44 -0.80 15.98 -8.85
N LEU A 45 -0.41 15.39 -7.73
CA LEU A 45 -1.31 15.07 -6.62
C LEU A 45 -1.93 16.32 -6.00
N LEU A 46 -1.11 17.32 -5.65
CA LEU A 46 -1.57 18.55 -5.01
C LEU A 46 -2.48 19.36 -5.93
N LEU A 47 -2.16 19.46 -7.22
CA LEU A 47 -3.01 20.15 -8.20
C LEU A 47 -4.34 19.41 -8.39
N GLY A 48 -4.31 18.08 -8.50
CA GLY A 48 -5.52 17.28 -8.63
C GLY A 48 -6.43 17.40 -7.39
N CYS A 49 -5.88 17.19 -6.19
CA CYS A 49 -6.63 17.35 -4.95
C CYS A 49 -7.10 18.80 -4.74
N GLY A 50 -6.24 19.78 -5.00
CA GLY A 50 -6.57 21.20 -4.89
C GLY A 50 -7.72 21.60 -5.79
N LEU A 51 -7.76 21.12 -7.03
CA LEU A 51 -8.88 21.35 -7.95
C LEU A 51 -10.17 20.70 -7.43
N ILE A 52 -10.13 19.44 -7.00
CA ILE A 52 -11.30 18.75 -6.44
C ILE A 52 -11.84 19.50 -5.21
N PHE A 53 -10.97 19.89 -4.28
CA PHE A 53 -11.37 20.63 -3.08
C PHE A 53 -11.88 22.02 -3.39
N TRP A 54 -11.29 22.72 -4.36
CA TRP A 54 -11.80 24.01 -4.80
C TRP A 54 -13.21 23.89 -5.40
N ILE A 55 -13.46 22.89 -6.24
CA ILE A 55 -14.81 22.60 -6.77
C ILE A 55 -15.78 22.28 -5.64
N ALA A 56 -15.36 21.44 -4.68
CA ALA A 56 -16.18 21.08 -3.52
C ALA A 56 -16.51 22.29 -2.64
N ALA A 57 -15.54 23.18 -2.38
CA ALA A 57 -15.74 24.39 -1.59
C ALA A 57 -16.69 25.40 -2.27
N ASN A 58 -16.68 25.46 -3.60
CA ASN A 58 -17.52 26.36 -4.39
C ASN A 58 -18.78 25.67 -4.95
N TRP A 59 -19.14 24.50 -4.42
CA TRP A 59 -20.15 23.62 -5.01
C TRP A 59 -21.50 24.30 -5.23
N GLN A 60 -21.95 25.11 -4.26
CA GLN A 60 -23.23 25.82 -4.30
C GLN A 60 -23.21 27.06 -5.21
N ALA A 61 -22.05 27.69 -5.37
CA ALA A 61 -21.91 28.93 -6.14
C ALA A 61 -21.77 28.68 -7.65
N GLN A 62 -21.40 27.46 -8.07
CA GLN A 62 -21.10 27.13 -9.45
C GLN A 62 -22.23 26.35 -10.14
N THR A 63 -22.49 26.68 -11.40
CA THR A 63 -23.46 25.95 -12.22
C THR A 63 -23.00 24.51 -12.48
N ARG A 64 -23.95 23.61 -12.74
CA ARG A 64 -23.66 22.20 -13.04
C ARG A 64 -22.76 22.05 -14.29
N GLY A 65 -23.07 22.80 -15.35
CA GLY A 65 -22.29 22.77 -16.59
C GLY A 65 -20.86 23.28 -16.41
N PHE A 66 -20.65 24.31 -15.60
CA PHE A 66 -19.31 24.79 -15.28
C PHE A 66 -18.47 23.73 -14.57
N LYS A 67 -19.03 23.09 -13.54
CA LYS A 67 -18.36 22.03 -12.78
C LYS A 67 -17.98 20.85 -13.67
N LEU A 68 -18.93 20.37 -14.50
CA LEU A 68 -18.69 19.27 -15.43
C LEU A 68 -17.59 19.63 -16.44
N GLY A 69 -17.74 20.75 -17.13
CA GLY A 69 -16.78 21.19 -18.14
C GLY A 69 -15.38 21.42 -17.57
N LEU A 70 -15.28 21.91 -16.33
CA LEU A 70 -13.99 22.10 -15.65
C LEU A 70 -13.29 20.77 -15.36
N ILE A 71 -14.03 19.77 -14.84
CA ILE A 71 -13.46 18.45 -14.54
C ILE A 71 -13.07 17.72 -15.83
N GLU A 72 -13.91 17.76 -16.86
CA GLU A 72 -13.62 17.17 -18.17
C GLU A 72 -12.41 17.83 -18.85
N ALA A 73 -12.34 19.17 -18.81
CA ALA A 73 -11.19 19.91 -19.35
C ALA A 73 -9.91 19.55 -18.58
N ALA A 74 -9.95 19.48 -17.25
CA ALA A 74 -8.80 19.09 -16.45
C ALA A 74 -8.35 17.66 -16.76
N LEU A 75 -9.28 16.71 -16.89
CA LEU A 75 -8.99 15.34 -17.33
C LEU A 75 -8.32 15.33 -18.70
N ALA A 76 -8.89 16.04 -19.68
CA ALA A 76 -8.36 16.12 -21.03
C ALA A 76 -6.94 16.70 -21.05
N VAL A 77 -6.70 17.80 -20.32
CA VAL A 77 -5.36 18.41 -20.18
C VAL A 77 -4.36 17.41 -19.59
N CYS A 78 -4.74 16.65 -18.55
CA CYS A 78 -3.86 15.64 -17.97
C CYS A 78 -3.50 14.53 -18.97
N VAL A 79 -4.47 14.04 -19.74
CA VAL A 79 -4.24 13.01 -20.78
C VAL A 79 -3.35 13.57 -21.90
N LEU A 80 -3.61 14.78 -22.38
CA LEU A 80 -2.79 15.43 -23.40
C LEU A 80 -1.35 15.67 -22.91
N ALA A 81 -1.18 16.11 -21.67
CA ALA A 81 0.14 16.27 -21.04
C ALA A 81 0.89 14.93 -20.96
N ALA A 82 0.20 13.82 -20.70
CA ALA A 82 0.81 12.49 -20.67
C ALA A 82 1.34 12.04 -22.05
N ILE A 83 0.67 12.46 -23.12
CA ILE A 83 1.07 12.19 -24.50
C ILE A 83 2.24 13.11 -24.89
N ALA A 84 2.10 14.42 -24.65
CA ALA A 84 3.05 15.45 -25.08
C ALA A 84 4.38 15.44 -24.30
N TRP A 85 4.36 15.05 -23.02
CA TRP A 85 5.55 15.07 -22.15
C TRP A 85 5.85 13.69 -21.57
N PRO A 86 6.61 12.83 -22.29
CA PRO A 86 6.99 11.50 -21.81
C PRO A 86 7.66 11.49 -20.44
N ARG A 87 8.42 12.54 -20.10
CA ARG A 87 9.09 12.69 -18.79
C ARG A 87 8.12 12.89 -17.63
N ALA A 88 6.97 13.51 -17.87
CA ALA A 88 5.93 13.78 -16.87
C ALA A 88 4.74 12.81 -16.98
N ARG A 89 4.81 11.84 -17.90
CA ARG A 89 3.69 10.95 -18.26
C ARG A 89 3.05 10.26 -17.05
N THR A 90 3.84 9.68 -16.16
CA THR A 90 3.31 9.02 -14.96
C THR A 90 2.58 9.99 -14.03
N ALA A 91 3.12 11.20 -13.85
CA ALA A 91 2.50 12.23 -13.02
C ALA A 91 1.17 12.71 -13.63
N ALA A 92 1.18 12.97 -14.94
CA ALA A 92 0.01 13.41 -15.68
C ALA A 92 -1.10 12.34 -15.67
N LEU A 93 -0.76 11.07 -15.84
CA LEU A 93 -1.74 9.97 -15.76
C LEU A 93 -2.26 9.73 -14.34
N LEU A 94 -1.45 10.00 -13.32
CA LEU A 94 -1.91 9.95 -11.94
C LEU A 94 -2.95 11.06 -11.67
N ALA A 95 -2.67 12.29 -12.12
CA ALA A 95 -3.64 13.39 -12.06
C ALA A 95 -4.91 13.08 -12.87
N ALA A 96 -4.75 12.51 -14.08
CA ALA A 96 -5.89 12.04 -14.88
C ALA A 96 -6.72 11.00 -14.13
N GLY A 97 -6.07 10.07 -13.42
CA GLY A 97 -6.75 9.10 -12.54
C GLY A 97 -7.59 9.75 -11.46
N LEU A 98 -7.08 10.81 -10.81
CA LEU A 98 -7.84 11.59 -9.83
C LEU A 98 -9.01 12.34 -10.47
N MET A 99 -8.79 13.00 -11.62
CA MET A 99 -9.85 13.73 -12.33
C MET A 99 -10.96 12.78 -12.81
N LEU A 100 -10.60 11.57 -13.24
CA LEU A 100 -11.56 10.53 -13.58
C LEU A 100 -12.43 10.16 -12.37
N GLY A 101 -11.82 9.97 -11.19
CA GLY A 101 -12.57 9.73 -9.95
C GLY A 101 -13.49 10.89 -9.58
N GLY A 102 -13.00 12.12 -9.72
CA GLY A 102 -13.80 13.35 -9.53
C GLY A 102 -14.98 13.45 -10.49
N LEU A 103 -14.78 13.08 -11.77
CA LEU A 103 -15.84 13.06 -12.79
C LEU A 103 -16.91 12.02 -12.44
N LEU A 104 -16.50 10.81 -12.07
CA LEU A 104 -17.42 9.75 -11.65
C LEU A 104 -18.21 10.17 -10.41
N ALA A 105 -17.54 10.74 -9.39
CA ALA A 105 -18.19 11.25 -8.19
C ALA A 105 -19.18 12.38 -8.51
N PHE A 106 -18.81 13.32 -9.38
CA PHE A 106 -19.70 14.39 -9.84
C PHE A 106 -20.95 13.82 -10.50
N VAL A 107 -20.78 12.84 -11.40
CA VAL A 107 -21.91 12.20 -12.09
C VAL A 107 -22.82 11.46 -11.11
N GLY A 108 -22.24 10.65 -10.22
CA GLY A 108 -22.99 9.89 -9.21
C GLY A 108 -23.80 10.79 -8.29
N GLN A 109 -23.23 11.90 -7.81
CA GLN A 109 -23.96 12.84 -6.94
C GLN A 109 -24.96 13.72 -7.68
N THR A 110 -24.62 14.23 -8.87
CA THR A 110 -25.44 15.24 -9.57
C THR A 110 -26.61 14.62 -10.31
N TYR A 111 -26.40 13.45 -10.92
CA TYR A 111 -27.42 12.78 -11.73
C TYR A 111 -28.09 11.61 -11.01
N GLN A 112 -27.73 11.36 -9.74
CA GLN A 112 -28.33 10.33 -8.89
C GLN A 112 -28.58 9.02 -9.65
N THR A 113 -27.50 8.45 -10.18
CA THR A 113 -27.56 7.27 -11.05
C THR A 113 -28.08 6.01 -10.35
N GLY A 114 -28.36 6.08 -9.05
CA GLY A 114 -28.78 4.93 -8.23
C GLY A 114 -27.66 3.92 -7.98
N ALA A 115 -26.43 4.20 -8.44
CA ALA A 115 -25.30 3.30 -8.25
C ALA A 115 -24.77 3.39 -6.81
N ASP A 116 -24.58 2.23 -6.18
CA ASP A 116 -23.93 2.16 -4.87
C ASP A 116 -22.47 2.65 -4.94
N ALA A 117 -21.93 3.07 -3.79
CA ALA A 117 -20.54 3.51 -3.70
C ALA A 117 -19.54 2.48 -4.26
N TRP A 118 -19.75 1.19 -4.00
CA TRP A 118 -18.86 0.14 -4.50
C TRP A 118 -18.84 0.05 -6.03
N GLN A 119 -19.98 0.25 -6.70
CA GLN A 119 -20.11 0.22 -8.16
C GLN A 119 -19.32 1.37 -8.79
N LEU A 120 -19.38 2.55 -8.15
CA LEU A 120 -18.61 3.72 -8.58
C LEU A 120 -17.11 3.47 -8.55
N PHE A 121 -16.59 2.91 -7.44
CA PHE A 121 -15.17 2.57 -7.31
C PHE A 121 -14.76 1.41 -8.23
N ALA A 122 -15.64 0.44 -8.48
CA ALA A 122 -15.39 -0.64 -9.43
C ALA A 122 -15.28 -0.10 -10.87
N ALA A 123 -16.18 0.79 -11.28
CA ALA A 123 -16.11 1.47 -12.57
C ALA A 123 -14.83 2.33 -12.68
N TRP A 124 -14.47 3.05 -11.62
CA TRP A 124 -13.23 3.81 -11.56
C TRP A 124 -12.00 2.91 -11.72
N ALA A 125 -11.93 1.80 -10.98
CA ALA A 125 -10.84 0.83 -11.09
C ALA A 125 -10.77 0.23 -12.50
N GLY A 126 -11.91 -0.12 -13.11
CA GLY A 126 -11.97 -0.67 -14.46
C GLY A 126 -11.43 0.30 -15.51
N LEU A 127 -11.84 1.56 -15.47
CA LEU A 127 -11.36 2.60 -16.38
C LEU A 127 -9.88 2.94 -16.15
N LEU A 128 -9.47 3.03 -14.89
CA LEU A 128 -8.07 3.29 -14.50
C LEU A 128 -7.14 2.14 -14.93
N LEU A 129 -7.65 0.90 -15.01
CA LEU A 129 -6.87 -0.27 -15.40
C LEU A 129 -6.29 -0.13 -16.81
N VAL A 130 -7.03 0.49 -17.73
CA VAL A 130 -6.66 0.64 -19.14
C VAL A 130 -5.27 1.28 -19.28
N TRP A 131 -5.07 2.46 -18.70
CA TRP A 131 -3.76 3.12 -18.78
C TRP A 131 -2.74 2.56 -17.78
N THR A 132 -3.17 1.95 -16.68
CA THR A 132 -2.26 1.29 -15.73
C THR A 132 -1.51 0.13 -16.38
N LEU A 133 -2.20 -0.69 -17.18
CA LEU A 133 -1.61 -1.78 -17.96
C LEU A 133 -0.65 -1.28 -19.03
N THR A 134 -0.99 -0.19 -19.74
CA THR A 134 -0.14 0.35 -20.81
C THR A 134 1.16 0.97 -20.30
N GLN A 135 1.12 1.67 -19.17
CA GLN A 135 2.30 2.34 -18.62
C GLN A 135 3.23 1.44 -17.83
N ARG A 136 2.73 0.32 -17.30
CA ARG A 136 3.51 -0.61 -16.47
C ARG A 136 4.29 0.11 -15.35
N SER A 137 3.62 1.06 -14.70
CA SER A 137 4.18 1.92 -13.64
C SER A 137 3.71 1.47 -12.25
N ASP A 138 4.65 1.31 -11.31
CA ASP A 138 4.36 0.85 -9.94
C ASP A 138 3.42 1.81 -9.21
N LEU A 139 3.56 3.10 -9.51
CA LEU A 139 2.73 4.14 -8.90
C LEU A 139 1.28 4.10 -9.40
N LEU A 140 1.07 3.82 -10.69
CA LEU A 140 -0.29 3.68 -11.23
C LEU A 140 -0.94 2.39 -10.72
N TRP A 141 -0.18 1.31 -10.57
CA TRP A 141 -0.64 0.11 -9.87
C TRP A 141 -1.00 0.38 -8.42
N THR A 142 -0.24 1.25 -7.74
CA THR A 142 -0.55 1.66 -6.36
C THR A 142 -1.89 2.39 -6.30
N LEU A 143 -2.12 3.38 -7.18
CA LEU A 143 -3.41 4.06 -7.27
C LEU A 143 -4.55 3.08 -7.58
N TRP A 144 -4.32 2.14 -8.52
CA TRP A 144 -5.30 1.15 -8.89
C TRP A 144 -5.69 0.22 -7.73
N VAL A 145 -4.69 -0.26 -6.97
CA VAL A 145 -4.93 -1.07 -5.78
C VAL A 145 -5.74 -0.30 -4.74
N LEU A 146 -5.45 0.99 -4.53
CA LEU A 146 -6.21 1.82 -3.60
C LEU A 146 -7.68 1.97 -4.03
N VAL A 147 -7.93 2.28 -5.30
CA VAL A 147 -9.29 2.44 -5.84
C VAL A 147 -10.07 1.12 -5.80
N ALA A 148 -9.45 0.01 -6.22
CA ALA A 148 -10.06 -1.31 -6.16
C ALA A 148 -10.34 -1.76 -4.71
N GLY A 149 -9.42 -1.45 -3.79
CA GLY A 149 -9.59 -1.71 -2.35
C GLY A 149 -10.76 -0.92 -1.75
N LEU A 150 -10.96 0.34 -2.15
CA LEU A 150 -12.14 1.10 -1.75
C LEU A 150 -13.43 0.45 -2.26
N GLY A 151 -13.45 0.01 -3.53
CA GLY A 151 -14.59 -0.72 -4.08
C GLY A 151 -14.91 -2.00 -3.29
N LEU A 152 -13.90 -2.80 -2.99
CA LEU A 152 -14.05 -4.01 -2.17
C LEU A 152 -14.54 -3.70 -0.74
N THR A 153 -14.05 -2.61 -0.16
CA THR A 153 -14.45 -2.16 1.17
C THR A 153 -15.94 -1.82 1.22
N PHE A 154 -16.41 -0.98 0.29
CA PHE A 154 -17.83 -0.62 0.21
C PHE A 154 -18.71 -1.82 -0.16
N TRP A 155 -18.24 -2.72 -1.03
CA TRP A 155 -18.97 -3.93 -1.38
C TRP A 155 -19.15 -4.88 -0.19
N SER A 156 -18.13 -4.98 0.67
CA SER A 156 -18.18 -5.84 1.87
C SER A 156 -19.16 -5.37 2.95
N GLY A 157 -19.88 -4.26 2.73
CA GLY A 157 -20.82 -3.70 3.70
C GLY A 157 -20.13 -2.92 4.83
N ARG A 158 -18.84 -2.60 4.70
CA ARG A 158 -18.08 -1.86 5.74
C ARG A 158 -18.58 -0.43 5.97
N GLY A 159 -19.44 0.09 5.09
CA GLY A 159 -20.14 1.36 5.29
C GLY A 159 -21.30 1.28 6.29
N ASP A 160 -21.82 0.07 6.57
CA ASP A 160 -22.95 -0.14 7.47
C ASP A 160 -22.42 -0.69 8.80
N GLU A 161 -22.20 0.21 9.76
CA GLU A 161 -21.61 -0.09 11.09
C GLU A 161 -22.35 -1.24 11.82
N TRP A 162 -23.64 -1.44 11.57
CA TRP A 162 -24.44 -2.53 12.16
C TRP A 162 -23.94 -3.95 11.80
N LEU A 163 -23.40 -4.14 10.60
CA LEU A 163 -22.92 -5.46 10.15
C LEU A 163 -21.73 -5.97 10.97
N TRP A 164 -21.00 -5.05 11.63
CA TRP A 164 -19.86 -5.34 12.49
C TRP A 164 -20.25 -6.00 13.81
N PHE A 165 -21.44 -5.68 14.33
CA PHE A 165 -21.92 -6.12 15.65
C PHE A 165 -22.93 -7.26 15.59
N SER A 166 -23.36 -7.68 14.40
CA SER A 166 -24.15 -8.91 14.27
C SER A 166 -23.32 -10.10 14.74
N ASP A 167 -23.91 -11.15 15.33
CA ASP A 167 -23.20 -12.39 15.71
C ASP A 167 -23.11 -13.39 14.55
N ALA A 168 -23.98 -13.27 13.55
CA ALA A 168 -24.05 -14.20 12.43
C ALA A 168 -22.83 -14.06 11.50
N LEU A 169 -22.22 -15.18 11.12
CA LEU A 169 -21.19 -15.20 10.10
C LEU A 169 -21.82 -14.90 8.74
N GLN A 170 -21.44 -13.77 8.14
CA GLN A 170 -21.97 -13.40 6.83
C GLN A 170 -21.05 -13.91 5.71
N PRO A 171 -21.60 -14.52 4.64
CA PRO A 171 -20.80 -14.96 3.48
C PRO A 171 -19.95 -13.85 2.86
N SER A 172 -20.41 -12.60 2.96
CA SER A 172 -19.69 -11.40 2.52
C SER A 172 -18.34 -11.21 3.23
N GLN A 173 -18.18 -11.67 4.48
CA GLN A 173 -16.92 -11.54 5.23
C GLN A 173 -15.83 -12.47 4.66
N ILE A 174 -16.16 -13.74 4.44
CA ILE A 174 -15.22 -14.69 3.82
C ILE A 174 -14.87 -14.22 2.40
N ALA A 175 -15.88 -13.82 1.62
CA ALA A 175 -15.67 -13.30 0.28
C ALA A 175 -14.80 -12.04 0.27
N ALA A 176 -14.95 -11.14 1.25
CA ALA A 176 -14.09 -9.97 1.40
C ALA A 176 -12.65 -10.36 1.73
N MET A 177 -12.43 -11.32 2.63
CA MET A 177 -11.08 -11.81 2.96
C MET A 177 -10.38 -12.42 1.73
N VAL A 178 -11.11 -13.19 0.92
CA VAL A 178 -10.63 -13.72 -0.36
C VAL A 178 -10.39 -12.58 -1.36
N GLY A 179 -11.28 -11.59 -1.44
CA GLY A 179 -11.09 -10.40 -2.28
C GLY A 179 -9.80 -9.65 -1.95
N TRP A 180 -9.49 -9.49 -0.66
CA TRP A 180 -8.24 -8.88 -0.21
C TRP A 180 -7.02 -9.74 -0.54
N LEU A 181 -7.15 -11.07 -0.51
CA LEU A 181 -6.09 -11.98 -0.96
C LEU A 181 -5.80 -11.80 -2.45
N LEU A 182 -6.86 -11.76 -3.26
CA LEU A 182 -6.74 -11.54 -4.71
C LEU A 182 -6.09 -10.18 -4.99
N LEU A 183 -6.50 -9.12 -4.29
CA LEU A 183 -5.96 -7.78 -4.47
C LEU A 183 -4.48 -7.69 -4.02
N ALA A 184 -4.12 -8.29 -2.89
CA ALA A 184 -2.73 -8.41 -2.44
C ALA A 184 -1.87 -9.20 -3.44
N GLY A 185 -2.46 -10.19 -4.12
CA GLY A 185 -1.79 -10.99 -5.14
C GLY A 185 -1.54 -10.26 -6.47
N VAL A 186 -2.22 -9.13 -6.75
CA VAL A 186 -2.12 -8.42 -8.03
C VAL A 186 -0.68 -8.03 -8.39
N PRO A 187 0.12 -7.36 -7.52
CA PRO A 187 1.50 -7.02 -7.84
C PRO A 187 2.38 -8.23 -8.18
N CYS A 188 2.16 -9.36 -7.49
CA CYS A 188 2.85 -10.63 -7.76
C CYS A 188 2.42 -11.23 -9.11
N ALA A 189 1.12 -11.17 -9.44
CA ALA A 189 0.61 -11.61 -10.74
C ALA A 189 1.20 -10.77 -11.88
N VAL A 190 1.14 -9.44 -11.75
CA VAL A 190 1.69 -8.47 -12.70
C VAL A 190 3.17 -8.74 -12.99
N ALA A 191 3.96 -9.03 -11.95
CA ALA A 191 5.38 -9.32 -12.06
C ALA A 191 5.70 -10.74 -12.59
N SER A 192 4.70 -11.62 -12.68
CA SER A 192 4.82 -12.97 -13.24
C SER A 192 4.46 -13.03 -14.73
N LEU A 193 3.56 -12.17 -15.18
CA LEU A 193 3.08 -12.11 -16.55
C LEU A 193 4.02 -11.26 -17.44
N PRO A 194 4.58 -11.81 -18.54
CA PRO A 194 5.59 -11.11 -19.36
C PRO A 194 5.12 -9.78 -19.95
N TRP A 195 3.84 -9.67 -20.34
CA TRP A 195 3.28 -8.48 -20.98
C TRP A 195 2.85 -7.37 -20.00
N THR A 196 2.83 -7.64 -18.69
CA THR A 196 2.46 -6.66 -17.63
C THR A 196 3.62 -6.35 -16.71
N ARG A 197 4.68 -7.17 -16.72
CA ARG A 197 5.83 -7.05 -15.84
C ARG A 197 6.42 -5.64 -15.95
N LEU A 198 6.66 -5.02 -14.79
CA LEU A 198 7.32 -3.73 -14.71
C LEU A 198 8.79 -3.87 -15.09
N PRO A 199 9.45 -2.82 -15.62
CA PRO A 199 10.88 -2.84 -15.95
C PRO A 199 11.78 -3.28 -14.77
N GLY A 200 11.38 -2.96 -13.54
CA GLY A 200 12.07 -3.36 -12.30
C GLY A 200 11.61 -4.70 -11.69
N GLY A 201 10.80 -5.49 -12.41
CA GLY A 201 10.23 -6.74 -11.91
C GLY A 201 8.99 -6.52 -11.06
N LEU A 202 9.11 -6.68 -9.73
CA LEU A 202 8.03 -6.46 -8.78
C LEU A 202 7.85 -4.97 -8.49
N GLY A 203 6.62 -4.48 -8.62
CA GLY A 203 6.25 -3.16 -8.12
C GLY A 203 6.28 -3.15 -6.60
N ARG A 204 7.36 -2.64 -6.00
CA ARG A 204 7.57 -2.71 -4.54
C ARG A 204 6.58 -1.85 -3.78
N VAL A 205 6.22 -0.68 -4.30
CA VAL A 205 5.27 0.22 -3.63
C VAL A 205 3.87 -0.38 -3.70
N SER A 206 3.43 -0.81 -4.88
CA SER A 206 2.12 -1.46 -5.03
C SER A 206 2.02 -2.75 -4.21
N TRP A 207 3.08 -3.57 -4.18
CA TRP A 207 3.15 -4.77 -3.33
C TRP A 207 2.98 -4.45 -1.84
N ARG A 208 3.72 -3.46 -1.33
CA ARG A 208 3.64 -3.05 0.08
C ARG A 208 2.27 -2.48 0.42
N VAL A 209 1.71 -1.61 -0.43
CA VAL A 209 0.40 -1.00 -0.21
C VAL A 209 -0.71 -2.05 -0.25
N ALA A 210 -0.73 -2.92 -1.27
CA ALA A 210 -1.73 -3.98 -1.38
C ALA A 210 -1.69 -4.93 -0.17
N SER A 211 -0.47 -5.33 0.23
CA SER A 211 -0.24 -6.18 1.39
C SER A 211 -0.63 -5.50 2.70
N ALA A 212 -0.26 -4.24 2.90
CA ALA A 212 -0.59 -3.49 4.11
C ALA A 212 -2.11 -3.38 4.32
N ILE A 213 -2.85 -3.07 3.26
CA ILE A 213 -4.31 -2.93 3.33
C ILE A 213 -4.97 -4.30 3.56
N ALA A 214 -4.51 -5.36 2.89
CA ALA A 214 -5.03 -6.70 3.10
C ALA A 214 -4.77 -7.19 4.54
N LEU A 215 -3.55 -7.00 5.05
CA LEU A 215 -3.19 -7.31 6.44
C LEU A 215 -4.06 -6.53 7.43
N ALA A 216 -4.23 -5.22 7.25
CA ALA A 216 -5.08 -4.41 8.11
C ALA A 216 -6.54 -4.93 8.13
N ASN A 217 -7.08 -5.31 6.97
CA ASN A 217 -8.42 -5.85 6.88
C ASN A 217 -8.54 -7.24 7.55
N TRP A 218 -7.63 -8.16 7.28
CA TRP A 218 -7.63 -9.49 7.92
C TRP A 218 -7.42 -9.41 9.42
N THR A 219 -6.50 -8.57 9.90
CA THR A 219 -6.34 -8.32 11.34
C THR A 219 -7.61 -7.78 11.93
N THR A 220 -8.29 -6.84 11.26
CA THR A 220 -9.56 -6.32 11.78
C THR A 220 -10.62 -7.43 11.88
N PHE A 221 -10.83 -8.21 10.82
CA PHE A 221 -11.79 -9.33 10.84
C PHE A 221 -11.43 -10.36 11.93
N GLY A 222 -10.14 -10.69 12.07
CA GLY A 222 -9.66 -11.64 13.05
C GLY A 222 -9.85 -11.15 14.49
N VAL A 223 -9.52 -9.89 14.78
CA VAL A 223 -9.70 -9.28 16.10
C VAL A 223 -11.18 -9.24 16.48
N LEU A 224 -12.06 -8.83 15.57
CA LEU A 224 -13.50 -8.81 15.85
C LEU A 224 -14.08 -10.20 16.03
N ALA A 225 -13.62 -11.17 15.25
CA ALA A 225 -14.03 -12.56 15.42
C ALA A 225 -13.61 -13.13 16.79
N LEU A 226 -12.42 -12.75 17.28
CA LEU A 226 -11.96 -13.13 18.63
C LEU A 226 -12.80 -12.44 19.71
N VAL A 227 -12.91 -11.11 19.67
CA VAL A 227 -13.55 -10.33 20.75
C VAL A 227 -15.07 -10.57 20.86
N TRP A 228 -15.76 -10.77 19.74
CA TRP A 228 -17.23 -10.71 19.70
C TRP A 228 -17.92 -12.04 19.38
N GLY A 229 -17.24 -13.18 19.19
CA GLY A 229 -17.99 -14.40 18.87
C GLY A 229 -17.23 -15.72 18.92
N ALA A 230 -17.57 -16.56 19.90
CA ALA A 230 -17.13 -17.95 19.96
C ALA A 230 -17.51 -18.77 18.68
N SER A 231 -18.63 -18.42 18.03
CA SER A 231 -19.07 -18.99 16.74
C SER A 231 -18.23 -18.55 15.53
N ARG A 232 -17.36 -17.54 15.70
CA ARG A 232 -16.53 -16.93 14.65
C ARG A 232 -15.06 -17.32 14.73
N SER A 233 -14.70 -18.25 15.60
CA SER A 233 -13.33 -18.79 15.72
C SER A 233 -12.72 -19.20 14.37
N GLY A 234 -13.53 -19.74 13.45
CA GLY A 234 -13.10 -20.06 12.09
C GLY A 234 -12.62 -18.85 11.26
N LEU A 235 -13.21 -17.66 11.45
CA LEU A 235 -12.77 -16.43 10.78
C LEU A 235 -11.44 -15.92 11.35
N ALA A 236 -11.26 -16.02 12.67
CA ALA A 236 -9.99 -15.68 13.31
C ALA A 236 -8.87 -16.62 12.82
N VAL A 237 -9.15 -17.92 12.72
CA VAL A 237 -8.20 -18.90 12.15
C VAL A 237 -7.90 -18.59 10.68
N LEU A 238 -8.92 -18.29 9.87
CA LEU A 238 -8.74 -17.92 8.47
C LEU A 238 -7.90 -16.64 8.34
N ALA A 239 -8.18 -15.60 9.12
CA ALA A 239 -7.41 -14.36 9.14
C ALA A 239 -5.94 -14.62 9.49
N GLY A 240 -5.70 -15.35 10.59
CA GLY A 240 -4.35 -15.72 11.01
C GLY A 240 -3.61 -16.56 9.96
N GLY A 241 -4.31 -17.50 9.32
CA GLY A 241 -3.78 -18.30 8.21
C GLY A 241 -3.38 -17.45 7.01
N LEU A 242 -4.25 -16.53 6.57
CA LEU A 242 -3.97 -15.62 5.44
C LEU A 242 -2.78 -14.69 5.74
N ILE A 243 -2.72 -14.12 6.96
CA ILE A 243 -1.59 -13.30 7.41
C ILE A 243 -0.30 -14.14 7.41
N GLY A 244 -0.36 -15.37 7.94
CA GLY A 244 0.77 -16.29 7.97
C GLY A 244 1.27 -16.66 6.57
N VAL A 245 0.37 -16.97 5.64
CA VAL A 245 0.71 -17.24 4.23
C VAL A 245 1.39 -16.03 3.59
N LEU A 246 0.85 -14.82 3.79
CA LEU A 246 1.46 -13.61 3.24
C LEU A 246 2.84 -13.33 3.85
N GLY A 247 3.01 -13.57 5.16
CA GLY A 247 4.29 -13.50 5.85
C GLY A 247 5.31 -14.51 5.30
N LEU A 248 4.90 -15.76 5.09
CA LEU A 248 5.75 -16.80 4.48
C LEU A 248 6.15 -16.44 3.04
N LEU A 249 5.22 -15.88 2.26
CA LEU A 249 5.52 -15.37 0.92
C LEU A 249 6.54 -14.24 0.97
N ALA A 250 6.38 -13.28 1.88
CA ALA A 250 7.32 -12.17 2.06
C ALA A 250 8.68 -12.62 2.64
N TRP A 251 8.75 -13.78 3.29
CA TRP A 251 9.97 -14.32 3.87
C TRP A 251 10.76 -15.21 2.90
N GLN A 252 10.13 -16.23 2.33
CA GLN A 252 10.83 -17.32 1.65
C GLN A 252 10.76 -17.28 0.12
N SER A 253 9.71 -16.68 -0.44
CA SER A 253 9.47 -16.67 -1.89
C SER A 253 10.43 -15.75 -2.65
N ARG A 254 10.28 -15.65 -3.97
CA ARG A 254 10.99 -14.67 -4.81
C ARG A 254 10.51 -13.22 -4.63
N TRP A 255 9.46 -13.00 -3.84
CA TRP A 255 8.84 -11.69 -3.57
C TRP A 255 9.25 -11.12 -2.21
N ARG A 256 10.49 -11.40 -1.78
CA ARG A 256 10.97 -11.03 -0.45
C ARG A 256 10.87 -9.52 -0.24
N ASP A 257 10.21 -9.13 0.84
CA ASP A 257 10.11 -7.74 1.24
C ASP A 257 10.02 -7.63 2.77
N GLY A 258 11.01 -6.97 3.37
CA GLY A 258 11.12 -6.84 4.82
C GLY A 258 10.01 -5.99 5.43
N VAL A 259 9.44 -5.04 4.68
CA VAL A 259 8.33 -4.21 5.17
C VAL A 259 7.07 -5.05 5.26
N VAL A 260 6.74 -5.82 4.22
CA VAL A 260 5.58 -6.72 4.25
C VAL A 260 5.73 -7.79 5.33
N LEU A 261 6.93 -8.35 5.50
CA LEU A 261 7.20 -9.31 6.56
C LEU A 261 7.00 -8.70 7.96
N ALA A 262 7.48 -7.48 8.18
CA ALA A 262 7.29 -6.77 9.44
C ALA A 262 5.81 -6.46 9.71
N LEU A 263 5.06 -6.03 8.70
CA LEU A 263 3.62 -5.79 8.81
C LEU A 263 2.85 -7.09 9.11
N ALA A 264 3.22 -8.20 8.47
CA ALA A 264 2.61 -9.50 8.74
C ALA A 264 2.92 -9.98 10.17
N ALA A 265 4.16 -9.80 10.64
CA ALA A 265 4.54 -10.10 12.02
C ALA A 265 3.76 -9.23 13.02
N LEU A 266 3.59 -7.93 12.74
CA LEU A 266 2.77 -7.04 13.57
C LEU A 266 1.30 -7.50 13.60
N ALA A 267 0.73 -7.83 12.44
CA ALA A 267 -0.63 -8.34 12.32
C ALA A 267 -0.87 -9.62 13.14
N LEU A 268 0.07 -10.59 13.07
CA LEU A 268 0.02 -11.79 13.89
C LEU A 268 0.15 -11.49 15.38
N ASN A 269 1.06 -10.59 15.76
CA ASN A 269 1.18 -10.16 17.16
C ASN A 269 -0.15 -9.62 17.67
N VAL A 270 -0.81 -8.71 16.95
CA VAL A 270 -2.11 -8.15 17.35
C VAL A 270 -3.15 -9.24 17.55
N MET A 271 -3.23 -10.24 16.66
CA MET A 271 -4.17 -11.35 16.81
C MET A 271 -3.86 -12.24 18.02
N VAL A 272 -2.59 -12.60 18.20
CA VAL A 272 -2.14 -13.39 19.36
C VAL A 272 -2.41 -12.64 20.66
N TRP A 273 -2.16 -11.33 20.71
CA TRP A 273 -2.44 -10.50 21.87
C TRP A 273 -3.93 -10.41 22.18
N THR A 274 -4.77 -10.31 21.16
CA THR A 274 -6.22 -10.28 21.34
C THR A 274 -6.71 -11.60 21.94
N TRP A 275 -6.25 -12.72 21.40
CA TRP A 275 -6.61 -14.05 21.89
C TRP A 275 -6.09 -14.31 23.32
N LEU A 276 -4.83 -13.94 23.61
CA LEU A 276 -4.26 -14.07 24.96
C LEU A 276 -4.98 -13.18 25.97
N ALA A 277 -5.34 -11.95 25.59
CA ALA A 277 -6.10 -11.05 26.45
C ALA A 277 -7.44 -11.66 26.84
N GLU A 278 -8.19 -12.19 25.88
CA GLU A 278 -9.46 -12.88 26.13
C GLU A 278 -9.28 -14.11 27.04
N ALA A 279 -8.25 -14.93 26.79
CA ALA A 279 -7.93 -16.11 27.59
C ALA A 279 -7.53 -15.75 29.04
N VAL A 280 -6.73 -14.71 29.25
CA VAL A 280 -6.31 -14.29 30.60
C VAL A 280 -7.46 -13.62 31.35
N LEU A 281 -8.26 -12.77 30.68
CA LEU A 281 -9.40 -12.09 31.30
C LEU A 281 -10.51 -13.06 31.71
N SER A 282 -10.68 -14.18 30.99
CA SER A 282 -11.65 -15.22 31.35
C SER A 282 -11.24 -16.07 32.55
N LEU A 283 -9.97 -16.03 32.98
CA LEU A 283 -9.43 -16.83 34.09
C LEU A 283 -9.45 -16.11 35.46
N ASP A 284 -10.12 -14.96 35.57
CA ASP A 284 -10.31 -14.16 36.80
C ASP A 284 -9.04 -13.89 37.63
N PHE A 285 -7.94 -13.51 36.95
CA PHE A 285 -6.66 -13.20 37.60
C PHE A 285 -6.63 -11.84 38.35
N GLY A 286 -7.74 -11.10 38.41
CA GLY A 286 -7.78 -9.73 38.92
C GLY A 286 -6.71 -8.83 38.28
N VAL A 287 -6.06 -7.98 39.08
CA VAL A 287 -4.99 -7.07 38.61
C VAL A 287 -3.75 -7.83 38.10
N GLY A 288 -3.51 -9.05 38.60
CA GLY A 288 -2.39 -9.91 38.20
C GLY A 288 -2.42 -10.30 36.71
N GLY A 289 -3.62 -10.40 36.12
CA GLY A 289 -3.79 -10.69 34.69
C GLY A 289 -3.14 -9.64 33.79
N PHE A 290 -3.20 -8.35 34.16
CA PHE A 290 -2.57 -7.27 33.39
C PHE A 290 -1.04 -7.35 33.42
N ALA A 291 -0.45 -7.77 34.55
CA ALA A 291 1.00 -7.96 34.66
C ALA A 291 1.47 -9.12 33.76
N VAL A 292 0.74 -10.24 33.76
CA VAL A 292 1.02 -11.38 32.88
C VAL A 292 0.89 -10.98 31.40
N LEU A 293 -0.18 -10.27 31.04
CA LEU A 293 -0.37 -9.78 29.67
C LEU A 293 0.74 -8.84 29.22
N THR A 294 1.18 -7.94 30.10
CA THR A 294 2.27 -7.00 29.80
C THR A 294 3.60 -7.74 29.59
N LEU A 295 3.92 -8.70 30.46
CA LEU A 295 5.14 -9.52 30.32
C LEU A 295 5.14 -10.33 29.03
N LEU A 296 4.02 -11.01 28.73
CA LEU A 296 3.88 -11.73 27.47
C LEU A 296 4.03 -10.77 26.28
N ALA A 297 3.37 -9.61 26.31
CA ALA A 297 3.43 -8.59 25.26
C ALA A 297 4.87 -8.16 24.97
N MET A 298 5.65 -7.89 26.01
CA MET A 298 7.07 -7.54 25.89
C MET A 298 7.89 -8.67 25.26
N LEU A 299 7.68 -9.92 25.68
CA LEU A 299 8.41 -11.08 25.16
C LEU A 299 8.07 -11.35 23.68
N GLY A 300 6.81 -11.31 23.28
CA GLY A 300 6.43 -11.57 21.89
C GLY A 300 6.81 -10.44 20.93
N LEU A 301 6.69 -9.18 21.34
CA LEU A 301 7.17 -8.05 20.54
C LEU A 301 8.71 -8.06 20.43
N GLY A 302 9.42 -8.28 21.54
CA GLY A 302 10.88 -8.39 21.53
C GLY A 302 11.37 -9.58 20.69
N GLY A 303 10.71 -10.72 20.79
CA GLY A 303 11.00 -11.93 20.00
C GLY A 303 10.78 -11.72 18.51
N SER A 304 9.64 -11.14 18.12
CA SER A 304 9.34 -10.86 16.71
C SER A 304 10.29 -9.81 16.11
N ALA A 305 10.61 -8.74 16.85
CA ALA A 305 11.56 -7.72 16.38
C ALA A 305 12.99 -8.29 16.21
N SER A 306 13.47 -9.07 17.19
CA SER A 306 14.80 -9.69 17.11
C SER A 306 14.90 -10.70 15.96
N TRP A 307 13.86 -11.51 15.75
CA TRP A 307 13.77 -12.41 14.60
C TRP A 307 13.78 -11.66 13.26
N LEU A 308 12.99 -10.59 13.11
CA LEU A 308 12.98 -9.76 11.90
C LEU A 308 14.37 -9.18 11.60
N MET A 309 15.10 -8.70 12.62
CA MET A 309 16.46 -8.21 12.44
C MET A 309 17.42 -9.31 11.99
N GLN A 310 17.29 -10.52 12.53
CA GLN A 310 18.10 -11.67 12.09
C GLN A 310 17.82 -12.02 10.63
N VAL A 311 16.56 -12.06 10.21
CA VAL A 311 16.17 -12.33 8.82
C VAL A 311 16.73 -11.27 7.88
N GLN A 312 16.59 -9.98 8.22
CA GLN A 312 17.13 -8.89 7.40
C GLN A 312 18.65 -8.95 7.26
N ARG A 313 19.37 -9.24 8.36
CA ARG A 313 20.83 -9.44 8.32
C ARG A 313 21.21 -10.64 7.46
N GLY A 314 20.45 -11.73 7.52
CA GLY A 314 20.65 -12.91 6.70
C GLY A 314 20.50 -12.60 5.20
N TRP A 315 19.48 -11.83 4.82
CA TRP A 315 19.30 -11.39 3.44
C TRP A 315 20.41 -10.47 2.95
N ALA A 316 20.90 -9.55 3.79
CA ALA A 316 22.01 -8.66 3.43
C ALA A 316 23.28 -9.47 3.10
N ARG A 317 23.67 -10.42 3.96
CA ARG A 317 24.83 -11.29 3.74
C ARG A 317 24.74 -12.11 2.45
N GLN A 318 23.54 -12.61 2.13
CA GLN A 318 23.31 -13.36 0.89
C GLN A 318 23.47 -12.48 -0.35
N ALA A 319 23.05 -11.21 -0.27
CA ALA A 319 23.21 -10.25 -1.35
C ALA A 319 24.70 -9.91 -1.57
N ASP A 320 25.44 -9.68 -0.49
CA ASP A 320 26.88 -9.37 -0.55
C ASP A 320 27.67 -10.54 -1.17
N HIS A 321 27.41 -11.77 -0.72
CA HIS A 321 28.09 -12.96 -1.26
C HIS A 321 27.76 -13.21 -2.74
N ALA A 322 26.52 -12.92 -3.18
CA ALA A 322 26.15 -13.04 -4.58
C ALA A 322 26.84 -12.00 -5.49
N GLN A 323 27.24 -10.84 -4.94
CA GLN A 323 28.02 -9.83 -5.65
C GLN A 323 29.52 -10.17 -5.72
N GLU A 324 30.07 -10.86 -4.73
CA GLU A 324 31.47 -11.30 -4.74
C GLU A 324 31.76 -12.44 -5.74
N VAL A 325 30.75 -13.25 -6.05
CA VAL A 325 30.87 -14.43 -6.93
C VAL A 325 30.53 -14.11 -8.39
N ALA A 326 29.88 -12.98 -8.67
CA ALA A 326 29.45 -12.54 -10.01
C ALA A 326 30.47 -11.65 -10.69
#